data_AF-A0A8C9LPV8-F1
#
_entry.id   AF-A0A8C9LPV8-F1
#
_cell.length_a   1.000
_cell.length_b   1.000
_cell.length_c   1.000
_cell.angle_alpha   90.00
_cell.angle_beta   90.00
_cell.angle_gamma   90.00
#
_symmetry.space_group_name_H-M   'P 1'
#
loop_
_entity.id
_entity.type
_entity.pdbx_description
1 polymer ?
#
loop_
_entity_poly.entity_id
_entity_poly.type
_entity_poly.pdbx_seq_one_letter_code
_entity_poly.pdbx_strand_id
1 'polypeptide(L)' 'MLDVNPPELQENTPWVEKYRPNVLSDIISHEQVIATIRKFVDKGELPHLLLHGPPGTGKTSTILAVCKNYMVNLKAHLF' A
#
# COMPACT_ATOMS: atom_id res chain seq x y z
N MET A 1 -8.31 16.18 17.47
CA MET A 1 -9.00 14.88 17.37
C MET A 1 -9.40 14.79 15.90
N LEU A 2 -8.55 14.20 15.06
CA LEU A 2 -8.85 14.07 13.64
C LEU A 2 -9.67 12.81 13.48
N ASP A 3 -10.93 12.97 13.12
CA ASP A 3 -11.84 11.87 12.84
C ASP A 3 -11.32 11.07 11.64
N VAL A 4 -10.61 9.98 11.92
CA VAL A 4 -10.37 8.91 10.93
C VAL A 4 -11.63 8.06 10.88
N ASN A 5 -12.75 8.66 10.47
CA ASN A 5 -13.91 7.87 10.08
C ASN A 5 -13.58 7.30 8.70
N PRO A 6 -13.60 5.96 8.49
CA PRO A 6 -13.46 5.42 7.14
C PRO A 6 -14.51 6.08 6.23
N PRO A 7 -14.16 6.46 4.99
CA PRO A 7 -15.11 7.10 4.10
C PRO A 7 -16.33 6.19 3.96
N GLU A 8 -17.52 6.74 4.21
CA GLU A 8 -18.78 6.00 4.05
C GLU A 8 -18.79 5.33 2.68
N LEU A 9 -18.80 4.00 2.66
CA LEU A 9 -18.80 3.23 1.42
C LEU A 9 -20.16 3.45 0.75
N GLN A 10 -20.20 4.33 -0.26
CA GLN A 10 -21.40 4.54 -1.08
C GLN A 10 -21.89 3.19 -1.62
N GLU A 11 -23.21 2.93 -1.53
CA GLU A 11 -23.86 1.66 -1.88
C GLU A 11 -23.51 1.14 -3.29
N ASN A 12 -23.00 2.00 -4.18
CA ASN A 12 -22.61 1.67 -5.56
C ASN A 12 -21.08 1.66 -5.82
N THR A 13 -20.25 1.54 -4.80
CA THR A 13 -18.79 1.48 -5.00
C THR A 13 -18.40 0.19 -5.73
N PRO A 14 -17.69 0.25 -6.88
CA PRO A 14 -17.21 -0.93 -7.57
C PRO A 14 -16.38 -1.83 -6.65
N TRP A 15 -16.55 -3.15 -6.74
CA TRP A 15 -15.86 -4.10 -5.86
C TRP A 15 -14.33 -3.98 -5.95
N VAL A 16 -13.84 -3.58 -7.13
CA VAL A 16 -12.42 -3.31 -7.38
C VAL A 16 -11.88 -2.21 -6.48
N GLU A 17 -12.68 -1.18 -6.18
CA GLU A 17 -12.28 -0.11 -5.25
C GLU A 17 -12.53 -0.51 -3.80
N LYS A 18 -13.62 -1.24 -3.52
CA LYS A 18 -13.93 -1.73 -2.17
C LYS A 18 -12.84 -2.64 -1.59
N TYR A 19 -12.24 -3.49 -2.43
CA TYR A 19 -11.16 -4.40 -2.03
C TYR A 19 -9.78 -3.92 -2.46
N ARG A 20 -9.63 -2.64 -2.86
CA ARG A 20 -8.30 -2.10 -3.15
C ARG A 20 -7.47 -2.13 -1.87
N PRO A 21 -6.31 -2.82 -1.86
CA PRO A 21 -5.51 -2.98 -0.66
C PRO A 21 -5.08 -1.62 -0.13
N ASN A 22 -5.31 -1.37 1.16
CA ASN A 22 -4.99 -0.12 1.83
C ASN A 22 -3.71 -0.23 2.65
N VAL A 23 -3.41 -1.41 3.18
CA VAL A 23 -2.15 -1.72 3.83
C VAL A 23 -1.34 -2.74 3.05
N LEU A 24 -0.02 -2.72 3.27
CA LEU A 24 0.93 -3.68 2.68
C LEU A 24 0.63 -5.14 3.06
N SER A 25 -0.23 -5.37 4.05
CA SER A 25 -0.74 -6.69 4.49
C SER A 25 -1.91 -7.20 3.66
N ASP A 26 -2.66 -6.30 3.01
CA ASP A 26 -3.83 -6.65 2.21
C ASP A 26 -3.43 -7.16 0.81
N ILE A 27 -2.17 -7.00 0.45
CA ILE A 27 -1.65 -7.46 -0.84
C ILE A 27 -1.29 -8.94 -0.71
N ILE A 28 -2.15 -9.79 -1.24
CA ILE A 28 -1.99 -11.26 -1.22
C ILE A 28 -0.96 -11.73 -2.27
N SER A 29 -0.62 -10.88 -3.24
CA SER A 29 0.20 -11.25 -4.40
C SER A 29 1.70 -11.07 -4.17
N HIS A 30 2.51 -12.00 -4.66
CA HIS A 30 3.98 -11.93 -4.66
C HIS A 30 4.62 -11.68 -3.28
N GLU A 31 4.39 -12.59 -2.32
CA GLU A 31 4.90 -12.50 -0.93
C GLU A 31 6.40 -12.18 -0.82
N GLN A 32 7.24 -12.75 -1.69
CA GLN A 32 8.68 -12.47 -1.70
C GLN A 32 9.02 -11.02 -2.05
N VAL A 33 8.30 -10.43 -3.02
CA VAL A 33 8.48 -9.03 -3.43
C VAL A 33 8.03 -8.11 -2.30
N ILE A 34 6.87 -8.40 -1.72
CA ILE A 34 6.33 -7.64 -0.58
C ILE A 34 7.27 -7.71 0.62
N ALA A 35 7.77 -8.89 0.98
CA ALA A 35 8.70 -9.05 2.09
C ALA A 35 9.99 -8.24 1.88
N THR A 36 10.47 -8.16 0.64
CA THR A 36 11.64 -7.35 0.30
C THR A 36 11.34 -5.86 0.41
N ILE A 37 10.20 -5.41 -0.11
CA ILE A 37 9.77 -4.01 -0.01
C ILE A 37 9.55 -3.60 1.45
N ARG A 38 8.94 -4.46 2.28
CA ARG A 38 8.78 -4.20 3.72
C ARG A 38 10.12 -3.94 4.40
N LYS A 39 11.13 -4.77 4.12
CA LYS A 39 12.49 -4.55 4.65
C LYS A 39 13.08 -3.21 4.24
N PHE A 40 12.81 -2.73 3.03
CA PHE A 40 13.26 -1.41 2.57
C PHE A 40 12.50 -0.27 3.26
N VAL A 41 11.18 -0.43 3.41
CA VAL A 41 10.31 0.54 4.11
C VAL A 41 10.69 0.64 5.60
N ASP A 42 10.96 -0.48 6.27
CA ASP A 42 11.37 -0.52 7.68
C ASP A 42 12.76 0.08 7.90
N LYS A 43 13.65 -0.02 6.90
CA LYS A 43 14.97 0.62 6.90
C LYS A 43 14.92 2.12 6.57
N GLY A 44 13.77 2.65 6.12
CA GLY A 44 13.67 4.03 5.66
C GLY A 44 14.39 4.30 4.33
N GLU A 45 14.78 3.26 3.60
CA GLU A 45 15.53 3.37 2.35
C GLU A 45 14.76 2.66 1.23
N LEU A 46 13.86 3.39 0.57
CA LEU A 46 13.11 2.86 -0.57
C LEU A 46 13.89 3.11 -1.88
N PRO A 47 14.40 2.05 -2.55
CA PRO A 47 15.07 2.21 -3.84
C PRO A 47 14.07 2.56 -4.95
N HIS A 48 14.57 2.92 -6.13
CA HIS A 48 13.71 3.04 -7.31
C HIS A 48 13.13 1.67 -7.69
N LEU A 49 11.80 1.56 -7.71
CA LEU A 49 11.07 0.33 -8.00
C LEU A 49 10.50 0.36 -9.42
N LEU A 50 10.77 -0.68 -10.21
CA LEU A 50 10.10 -0.94 -11.47
C LEU A 50 9.09 -2.08 -11.29
N LEU A 51 7.79 -1.75 -11.27
CA LEU A 51 6.73 -2.74 -11.19
C LEU A 51 6.23 -3.05 -12.61
N HIS A 52 6.52 -4.24 -13.12
CA HIS A 52 6.08 -4.69 -14.44
C HIS A 52 5.22 -5.95 -14.35
N GLY A 53 4.33 -6.15 -15.32
CA GLY A 53 3.46 -7.33 -15.40
C GLY A 53 2.13 -7.09 -16.13
N PRO A 54 1.37 -8.16 -16.42
CA PRO A 54 0.08 -8.10 -17.11
C PRO A 54 -0.93 -7.13 -16.47
N PRO A 55 -1.93 -6.61 -17.21
CA PRO A 55 -2.97 -5.78 -16.61
C PRO A 55 -3.72 -6.54 -15.50
N GLY A 56 -4.15 -5.84 -14.45
CA GLY A 56 -4.88 -6.45 -13.32
C GLY A 56 -4.01 -7.15 -12.26
N THR A 57 -2.68 -7.21 -12.40
CA THR A 57 -1.81 -7.85 -11.38
C THR A 57 -1.51 -7.00 -10.13
N GLY A 58 -2.29 -5.94 -9.90
CA GLY A 58 -2.19 -5.16 -8.67
C GLY A 58 -1.00 -4.19 -8.56
N LYS A 59 -0.18 -3.98 -9.62
CA LYS A 59 0.99 -3.07 -9.61
C LYS A 59 0.69 -1.69 -9.02
N THR A 60 -0.34 -1.02 -9.54
CA THR A 60 -0.77 0.31 -9.09
C THR A 60 -1.26 0.26 -7.64
N SER A 61 -1.99 -0.78 -7.26
CA SER A 61 -2.48 -0.96 -5.89
C SER A 61 -1.32 -1.20 -4.91
N THR A 62 -0.33 -1.99 -5.32
CA THR A 62 0.87 -2.31 -4.53
C THR A 62 1.69 -1.06 -4.24
N ILE A 63 2.01 -0.24 -5.25
CA ILE A 63 2.82 0.97 -4.99
C ILE A 63 2.08 1.97 -4.10
N LEU A 64 0.76 2.11 -4.24
CA LEU A 64 -0.04 3.00 -3.40
C LEU A 64 -0.01 2.56 -1.92
N ALA A 65 -0.18 1.27 -1.65
CA ALA A 65 -0.10 0.72 -0.30
C ALA A 65 1.32 0.86 0.30
N VAL A 66 2.36 0.66 -0.52
CA VAL A 66 3.77 0.88 -0.13
C VAL A 66 4.01 2.34 0.24
N CYS A 67 3.59 3.29 -0.60
CA CYS A 67 3.74 4.71 -0.34
C CYS A 67 3.03 5.15 0.94
N LYS A 68 1.80 4.68 1.17
CA LYS A 68 1.05 4.97 2.40
C LYS A 68 1.81 4.51 3.64
N ASN A 69 2.31 3.27 3.62
CA ASN A 69 3.04 2.71 4.75
C ASN A 69 4.38 3.43 4.98
N TYR A 70 5.11 3.76 3.91
CA TYR A 70 6.36 4.52 3.97
C TYR A 70 6.15 5.92 4.58
N MET A 71 5.09 6.63 4.19
CA MET A 71 4.77 7.94 4.77
C MET A 71 4.44 7.87 6.26
N VAL A 72 3.77 6.80 6.72
CA VAL A 72 3.47 6.59 8.15
C VAL A 72 4.76 6.31 8.94
N ASN A 73 5.63 5.44 8.42
CA ASN A 73 6.90 5.12 9.07
C ASN A 73 7.86 6.32 9.12
N LEU A 74 7.93 7.13 8.06
CA LEU A 74 8.77 8.34 8.05
C LEU A 74 8.31 9.36 9.10
N LYS A 75 6.99 9.51 9.29
CA LYS A 75 6.42 10.36 10.35
C LYS A 75 6.74 9.84 11.76
N ALA A 76 6.78 8.52 11.95
CA ALA A 76 7.12 7.93 13.24
C ALA A 76 8.60 8.07 13.62
N HIS A 77 9.48 8.32 12.66
CA HIS A 77 10.92 8.50 12.90
C HIS A 77 11.35 9.97 13.06
N LEU A 78 10.49 10.92 12.66
CA LEU A 78 10.74 12.37 12.67
C LEU A 78 10.12 13.11 13.86
N PHE A 79 9.44 12.40 14.77
CA PHE A 79 8.86 12.90 16.02
C PHE A 79 9.16 11.91 17.15
#